data_AF-A0A847FP30-F1
#
_entry.id   AF-A0A847FP30-F1
#
_cell.length_a   1.000
_cell.length_b   1.000
_cell.length_c   1.000
_cell.angle_alpha   90.00
_cell.angle_beta   90.00
_cell.angle_gamma   90.00
#
_symmetry.space_group_name_H-M   'P 1'
#
loop_
_entity.id
_entity.type
_entity.pdbx_description
1 polymer ?
#
loop_
_entity_poly.entity_id
_entity_poly.type
_entity_poly.pdbx_seq_one_letter_code
_entity_poly.pdbx_strand_id
1 'polypeptide(L)'
;DVYRSDSIYNYGHWTHPEYDPLVDEARVETDPDKRLELYTQAEILLNVDDAGTMSLYYPVVAQLTQPNVERTHSINGAQAFWDWDVTE
;
A
#
# COMPACT_ATOMS: atom_id res chain seq x y z
N ASP A 1 0.62 7.04 8.44
CA ASP A 1 -0.34 6.00 8.05
C ASP A 1 -1.60 6.69 7.58
N VAL A 2 -2.24 6.23 6.50
CA VAL A 2 -3.33 6.96 5.81
C VAL A 2 -4.52 7.18 6.74
N TYR A 3 -4.92 6.16 7.50
CA TYR A 3 -6.14 6.17 8.33
C TYR A 3 -5.88 6.44 9.81
N ARG A 4 -4.62 6.65 10.23
CA ARG A 4 -4.32 7.11 11.59
C ARG A 4 -5.05 8.43 11.86
N SER A 5 -5.58 8.62 13.06
CA SER A 5 -6.52 9.72 13.35
C SER A 5 -5.96 11.13 13.09
N ASP A 6 -4.65 11.31 13.16
CA ASP A 6 -3.94 12.58 12.91
C ASP A 6 -3.49 12.79 11.46
N SER A 7 -3.80 11.86 10.57
CA SER A 7 -3.40 11.89 9.16
C SER A 7 -4.22 12.89 8.34
N ILE A 8 -3.54 13.77 7.62
CA ILE A 8 -4.17 14.65 6.62
C ILE A 8 -4.80 13.88 5.44
N TYR A 9 -4.46 12.59 5.27
CA TYR A 9 -4.98 11.74 4.20
C TYR A 9 -6.20 10.91 4.64
N ASN A 10 -6.62 11.02 5.89
CA ASN A 10 -7.83 10.38 6.39
C ASN A 10 -9.07 11.19 5.98
N TYR A 11 -9.41 11.15 4.70
CA TYR A 11 -10.53 11.91 4.12
C TYR A 11 -11.91 11.50 4.67
N GLY A 12 -12.04 10.28 5.18
CA GLY A 12 -13.26 9.78 5.82
C GLY A 12 -13.42 10.26 7.26
N HIS A 13 -12.38 10.87 7.85
CA HIS A 13 -12.31 11.23 9.27
C HIS A 13 -12.68 10.08 10.22
N TRP A 14 -12.46 8.84 9.78
CA TRP A 14 -12.72 7.65 10.59
C TRP A 14 -11.67 7.55 11.70
N THR A 15 -12.09 7.18 12.90
CA THR A 15 -11.20 7.01 14.05
C THR A 15 -11.65 5.83 14.88
N HIS A 16 -10.70 5.03 15.37
CA HIS A 16 -10.97 3.92 16.28
C HIS A 16 -9.92 3.90 17.40
N PRO A 17 -10.32 3.72 18.68
CA PRO A 17 -9.41 3.84 19.82
C PRO A 17 -8.26 2.82 19.81
N GLU A 18 -8.46 1.67 19.16
CA GLU A 18 -7.46 0.59 19.08
C GLU A 18 -6.61 0.64 17.80
N TYR A 19 -7.05 1.36 16.76
CA TYR A 19 -6.36 1.37 15.46
C TYR A 19 -5.01 2.08 15.54
N ASP A 20 -4.99 3.32 16.04
CA ASP A 20 -3.77 4.12 16.15
C ASP A 20 -2.66 3.41 16.97
N PRO A 21 -2.95 2.81 18.15
CA PRO A 21 -1.98 1.98 18.88
C PRO A 21 -1.42 0.81 18.07
N LEU A 22 -2.27 0.06 17.34
CA LEU A 22 -1.83 -1.10 16.55
C LEU A 22 -0.83 -0.68 15.46
N VAL A 23 -1.15 0.38 14.71
CA VAL A 23 -0.26 0.84 13.62
C VAL A 23 0.99 1.55 14.14
N ASP A 24 0.94 2.13 15.34
CA ASP A 24 2.11 2.72 15.99
C ASP A 24 3.07 1.66 16.55
N GLU A 25 2.55 0.57 17.14
CA GLU A 25 3.36 -0.58 17.54
C GLU A 25 3.98 -1.27 16.32
N ALA A 26 3.18 -1.51 15.28
CA ALA A 26 3.66 -2.15 14.04
C ALA A 26 4.78 -1.35 13.36
N ARG A 27 4.78 -0.02 13.49
CA ARG A 27 5.81 0.86 12.91
C ARG A 27 7.19 0.64 13.52
N VAL A 28 7.27 0.33 14.81
CA VAL A 28 8.54 0.15 15.53
C VAL A 28 8.90 -1.33 15.72
N GLU A 29 8.01 -2.25 15.36
CA GLU A 29 8.23 -3.69 15.47
C GLU A 29 9.27 -4.19 14.44
N THR A 30 10.25 -4.94 14.96
CA THR A 30 11.39 -5.47 14.20
C THR A 30 11.14 -6.89 13.71
N ASP A 31 10.34 -7.67 14.43
CA ASP A 31 9.95 -9.01 14.01
C ASP A 31 8.91 -8.91 12.87
N PRO A 32 9.19 -9.50 11.69
CA PRO A 32 8.31 -9.38 10.54
C PRO A 32 6.96 -10.07 10.73
N ASP A 33 6.91 -11.20 11.44
CA ASP A 33 5.68 -11.97 11.64
C ASP A 33 4.80 -11.23 12.65
N LYS A 34 5.38 -10.70 13.74
CA LYS A 34 4.64 -9.88 14.70
C LYS A 34 4.15 -8.58 14.07
N ARG A 35 4.96 -7.93 13.23
CA ARG A 35 4.54 -6.72 12.51
C ARG A 35 3.38 -7.01 11.55
N LEU A 36 3.39 -8.16 10.88
CA LEU A 36 2.29 -8.59 10.02
C LEU A 36 1.01 -8.81 10.81
N GLU A 37 1.09 -9.45 11.98
CA GLU A 37 -0.06 -9.67 12.86
C GLU A 37 -0.71 -8.36 13.30
N LEU A 38 0.08 -7.39 13.75
CA LEU A 38 -0.40 -6.07 14.18
C LEU A 38 -1.12 -5.32 13.05
N TYR A 39 -0.53 -5.28 11.85
CA TYR A 39 -1.20 -4.67 10.68
C TYR A 39 -2.45 -5.44 10.26
N THR A 40 -2.47 -6.77 10.40
CA THR A 40 -3.66 -7.59 10.10
C THR A 40 -4.82 -7.21 11.03
N GLN A 41 -4.56 -7.06 12.32
CA GLN A 41 -5.57 -6.63 13.29
C GLN A 41 -6.10 -5.22 12.98
N ALA A 42 -5.22 -4.28 12.64
CA ALA A 42 -5.61 -2.93 12.25
C ALA A 42 -6.49 -2.92 10.98
N GLU A 43 -6.15 -3.73 9.98
CA GLU A 43 -6.91 -3.85 8.73
C GLU A 43 -8.32 -4.43 8.95
N ILE A 44 -8.46 -5.42 9.84
CA ILE A 44 -9.76 -6.01 10.21
C ILE A 44 -10.67 -4.95 10.82
N LEU A 45 -10.17 -4.16 11.78
CA LEU A 45 -10.95 -3.06 12.37
C LEU A 45 -11.43 -2.08 11.30
N LEU A 46 -10.52 -1.62 10.44
CA LEU A 46 -10.81 -0.60 9.42
C LEU A 46 -11.79 -1.09 8.34
N ASN A 47 -11.57 -2.28 7.76
CA ASN A 47 -12.30 -2.71 6.55
C ASN A 47 -13.45 -3.68 6.86
N VAL A 48 -13.32 -4.52 7.88
CA VAL A 48 -14.27 -5.62 8.15
C VAL A 48 -15.27 -5.21 9.22
N ASP A 49 -14.79 -4.71 10.35
CA ASP A 49 -15.66 -4.45 11.51
C ASP A 49 -16.38 -3.10 11.40
N ASP A 50 -15.63 -2.03 11.11
CA ASP A 50 -16.20 -0.68 11.07
C ASP A 50 -16.61 -0.22 9.67
N ALA A 51 -16.08 -0.85 8.62
CA ALA A 51 -16.19 -0.38 7.24
C ALA A 51 -15.82 1.12 7.10
N GLY A 52 -14.77 1.56 7.81
CA GLY A 52 -14.25 2.93 7.77
C GLY A 52 -13.67 3.32 6.41
N THR A 53 -13.33 2.32 5.59
CA THR A 53 -13.09 2.45 4.16
C THR A 53 -13.63 1.23 3.42
N MET A 54 -13.75 1.31 2.10
CA MET A 54 -14.19 0.21 1.25
C MET A 54 -13.18 -0.06 0.15
N SER A 55 -12.40 -1.12 0.33
CA SER A 55 -11.48 -1.62 -0.71
C SER A 55 -12.28 -2.22 -1.87
N LEU A 56 -12.20 -1.58 -3.04
CA LEU A 56 -12.98 -2.01 -4.22
C LEU A 56 -12.29 -3.11 -5.03
N TYR A 57 -10.99 -2.94 -5.31
CA TYR A 57 -10.18 -3.88 -6.09
C TYR A 57 -8.69 -3.56 -5.95
N TYR A 58 -7.84 -4.54 -6.27
CA TYR A 58 -6.39 -4.34 -6.45
C TYR A 58 -6.11 -4.01 -7.91
N PRO A 59 -5.64 -2.80 -8.25
CA PRO A 59 -5.46 -2.37 -9.63
C PRO A 59 -4.31 -3.12 -10.31
N VAL A 60 -4.48 -3.43 -11.59
CA VAL A 60 -3.39 -3.81 -12.50
C VAL A 60 -3.09 -2.64 -13.44
N VAL A 61 -1.81 -2.42 -13.74
CA VAL A 61 -1.39 -1.38 -14.69
C VAL A 61 -1.05 -2.05 -16.02
N ALA A 62 -1.97 -1.93 -17.00
CA ALA A 62 -1.69 -2.38 -18.36
C ALA A 62 -0.75 -1.38 -19.05
N GLN A 63 0.34 -1.88 -19.61
CA GLN A 63 1.33 -1.07 -20.34
C GLN A 63 1.59 -1.68 -21.72
N LEU A 64 1.72 -0.83 -22.72
CA LEU A 64 2.16 -1.21 -24.07
C LEU A 64 3.58 -0.69 -24.29
N THR A 65 4.41 -1.54 -24.88
CA THR A 65 5.80 -1.22 -25.24
C THR A 65 5.96 -1.49 -26.73
N GLN A 66 6.65 -0.60 -27.42
CA GLN A 66 6.92 -0.80 -28.85
C GLN A 66 7.75 -2.08 -29.03
N PRO A 67 7.52 -2.91 -30.08
CA PRO A 67 8.21 -4.20 -30.22
C PRO A 67 9.73 -4.12 -30.27
N ASN A 68 10.27 -2.98 -30.72
CA ASN A 68 11.71 -2.74 -30.83
C ASN A 68 12.28 -1.97 -29.62
N VAL A 69 11.58 -2.00 -28.48
CA VAL A 69 12.06 -1.41 -27.23
C VAL A 69 12.24 -2.53 -26.20
N GLU A 70 13.48 -2.76 -25.79
CA GLU A 70 13.80 -3.59 -24.65
C GLU A 70 13.76 -2.72 -23.38
N ARG A 71 13.04 -3.18 -22.35
CA ARG A 71 12.81 -2.39 -21.14
C ARG A 71 12.80 -3.21 -19.86
N THR A 72 12.98 -2.50 -18.76
CA THR A 72 12.76 -3.03 -17.41
C THR A 72 11.27 -2.99 -17.02
N HIS A 73 10.85 -3.98 -16.20
CA HIS A 73 9.49 -4.10 -15.68
C HIS A 73 9.49 -3.89 -14.16
N SER A 74 9.09 -2.70 -13.73
CA SER A 74 9.04 -2.36 -12.31
C SER A 74 7.74 -2.82 -11.65
N ILE A 75 7.87 -3.38 -10.44
CA ILE A 75 6.75 -3.83 -9.59
C ILE A 75 6.02 -2.64 -8.95
N ASN A 76 6.69 -1.50 -8.73
CA ASN A 76 6.12 -0.31 -8.07
C ASN A 76 5.79 0.83 -9.06
N GLY A 77 5.87 0.56 -10.36
CA GLY A 77 5.60 1.54 -11.42
C GLY A 77 6.75 2.51 -11.71
N ALA A 78 7.76 2.65 -10.85
CA ALA A 78 8.92 3.50 -11.11
C ALA A 78 9.79 2.90 -12.23
N GLN A 79 9.96 3.61 -13.33
CA GLN A 79 10.70 3.12 -14.50
C GLN A 79 12.14 3.61 -14.49
N ALA A 80 13.08 2.68 -14.63
CA ALA A 80 14.49 2.99 -14.84
C ALA A 80 14.76 3.17 -16.35
N PHE A 81 14.38 4.33 -16.89
CA PHE A 81 14.43 4.59 -18.33
C PHE A 81 15.85 4.52 -18.93
N TRP A 82 16.88 4.71 -18.11
CA TRP A 82 18.28 4.60 -18.53
C TRP A 82 18.73 3.15 -18.78
N ASP A 83 17.95 2.16 -18.34
CA ASP A 83 18.20 0.74 -18.60
C ASP A 83 17.40 0.23 -19.82
N TRP A 84 16.77 1.13 -20.58
CA TRP A 84 15.98 0.77 -21.76
C TRP A 84 16.85 0.94 -23.01
N ASP A 85 16.59 0.11 -24.00
CA ASP A 85 17.29 0.16 -25.29
C ASP A 85 16.33 0.03 -26.47
N VAL A 86 16.75 0.52 -27.62
CA VAL A 86 16.03 0.38 -28.88
C VAL A 86 16.75 -0.67 -29.72
N THR A 87 16.09 -1.79 -29.97
CA THR A 87 16.61 -2.86 -30.84
C THR A 87 16.36 -2.53 -32.30
N GLU A 88 17.26 -2.92 -33.21
CA GLU A 88 17.07 -2.80 -34.67
C GLU A 88 15.99 -3.74 -35.21
#